data_AF-A0A1V5P636-F1
#
_entry.id   AF-A0A1V5P636-F1
#
_cell.length_a   1.000
_cell.length_b   1.000
_cell.length_c   1.000
_cell.angle_alpha   90.00
_cell.angle_beta   90.00
_cell.angle_gamma   90.00
#
_symmetry.space_group_name_H-M   'P 1'
#
loop_
_entity.id
_entity.type
_entity.pdbx_description
1 polymer ?
#
loop_
_entity_poly.entity_id
_entity_poly.type
_entity_poly.pdbx_seq_one_letter_code
_entity_poly.pdbx_strand_id
1 'polypeptide(L)'
;MIDVADMAEQLNALYPEEAEALKEAVSEAVLYYKNSRSVKDAYGLTTYYPFGGREGAKASVETYKALSLNADYTNYLVNFISILTGDVLEPMNVSNIQPEQTAGGDYVIKLSKEEYENLLEVYFTVWEQVEGEDDYFFMLGESSNVQISDDGTILTEFDGLWPGINGSFVCLYEISSSELGKKYAIPAQLNGKDVDIIAVFDEENPEGKILGCRPISDDPTAMAAKLLLPIKKGDKLKFFYYAEYFGENDIEDTEQWYEGDEFTVEGELTLEWLSVEQGVNYLYGFLLTDYQGNTYYTDFIEVEFEM
;
A
#
# COMPACT_ATOMS: atom_id res chain seq x y z
N MET A 1 14.13 -2.12 -6.46
CA MET A 1 15.39 -1.80 -7.17
C MET A 1 15.34 -0.33 -7.50
N ILE A 2 16.48 0.34 -7.52
CA ILE A 2 16.60 1.75 -7.87
C ILE A 2 17.66 1.92 -8.96
N ASP A 3 17.54 2.96 -9.77
CA ASP A 3 18.59 3.32 -10.72
C ASP A 3 19.78 3.96 -9.99
N VAL A 4 21.00 3.52 -10.32
CA VAL A 4 22.21 3.92 -9.60
C VAL A 4 22.57 5.38 -9.88
N ALA A 5 22.38 5.86 -11.11
CA ALA A 5 22.73 7.24 -11.45
C ALA A 5 21.66 8.22 -10.94
N ASP A 6 20.38 7.82 -10.96
CA ASP A 6 19.31 8.64 -10.35
C ASP A 6 19.48 8.74 -8.83
N MET A 7 19.78 7.65 -8.15
CA MET A 7 20.11 7.68 -6.71
C MET A 7 21.28 8.64 -6.42
N ALA A 8 22.31 8.62 -7.26
CA ALA A 8 23.44 9.54 -7.13
C ALA A 8 23.01 11.00 -7.29
N GLU A 9 22.14 11.30 -8.26
CA GLU A 9 21.58 12.64 -8.46
C GLU A 9 20.80 13.13 -7.23
N GLN A 10 19.96 12.27 -6.63
CA GLN A 10 19.21 12.62 -5.42
C GLN A 10 20.11 12.89 -4.20
N LEU A 11 21.28 12.25 -4.15
CA LEU A 11 22.28 12.43 -3.08
C LEU A 11 23.27 13.57 -3.35
N ASN A 12 23.24 14.18 -4.54
CA ASN A 12 24.22 15.18 -4.98
C ASN A 12 24.30 16.40 -4.06
N ALA A 13 23.17 16.80 -3.45
CA ALA A 13 23.14 17.92 -2.50
C ALA A 13 23.94 17.64 -1.22
N LEU A 14 24.08 16.36 -0.83
CA LEU A 14 24.76 15.93 0.38
C LEU A 14 26.20 15.44 0.10
N TYR A 15 26.41 14.80 -1.05
CA TYR A 15 27.66 14.12 -1.43
C TYR A 15 28.03 14.43 -2.89
N PRO A 16 28.34 15.70 -3.22
CA PRO A 16 28.48 16.12 -4.62
C PRO A 16 29.66 15.45 -5.34
N GLU A 17 30.78 15.23 -4.66
CA GLU A 17 31.96 14.60 -5.28
C GLU A 17 31.70 13.11 -5.56
N GLU A 18 31.11 12.40 -4.60
CA GLU A 18 30.77 10.98 -4.74
C GLU A 18 29.65 10.76 -5.76
N ALA A 19 28.64 11.64 -5.77
CA ALA A 19 27.55 11.59 -6.73
C ALA A 19 28.04 11.75 -8.16
N GLU A 20 28.87 12.76 -8.44
CA GLU A 20 29.45 12.97 -9.77
C GLU A 20 30.34 11.79 -10.19
N ALA A 21 31.21 11.31 -9.31
CA ALA A 21 32.06 10.16 -9.60
C ALA A 21 31.24 8.89 -9.93
N LEU A 22 30.14 8.66 -9.21
CA LEU A 22 29.26 7.52 -9.45
C LEU A 22 28.50 7.65 -10.78
N LYS A 23 27.97 8.85 -11.09
CA LYS A 23 27.32 9.12 -12.38
C LYS A 23 28.28 8.93 -13.56
N GLU A 24 29.52 9.41 -13.45
CA GLU A 24 30.56 9.22 -14.47
C GLU A 24 30.83 7.73 -14.68
N ALA A 25 31.06 6.97 -13.60
CA ALA A 25 31.31 5.53 -13.68
C ALA A 25 30.14 4.75 -14.33
N VAL A 26 28.88 5.11 -14.03
CA VAL A 26 27.71 4.51 -14.69
C VAL A 26 27.71 4.85 -16.19
N SER A 27 28.02 6.10 -16.56
CA SER A 27 28.03 6.52 -17.97
C SER A 27 29.13 5.83 -18.79
N GLU A 28 30.28 5.51 -18.19
CA GLU A 28 31.35 4.74 -18.82
C GLU A 28 30.97 3.26 -18.99
N ALA A 29 30.25 2.70 -18.02
CA ALA A 29 29.82 1.30 -18.02
C ALA A 29 28.62 1.04 -18.94
N VAL A 30 27.65 1.94 -18.96
CA VAL A 30 26.40 1.81 -19.73
C VAL A 30 26.51 2.53 -21.06
N LEU A 31 26.97 1.81 -22.08
CA LEU A 31 27.13 2.36 -23.43
C LEU A 31 25.81 2.66 -24.15
N TYR A 32 24.71 2.06 -23.70
CA TYR A 32 23.38 2.24 -24.28
C TYR A 32 22.28 1.87 -23.30
N TYR A 33 21.27 2.73 -23.18
CA TYR A 33 20.01 2.43 -22.51
C TYR A 33 18.85 3.07 -23.28
N LYS A 34 17.63 2.57 -23.04
CA LYS A 34 16.40 3.09 -23.64
C LYS A 34 15.25 2.89 -22.66
N ASN A 35 14.47 3.94 -22.46
CA ASN A 35 13.37 3.94 -21.52
C ASN A 35 12.01 3.92 -22.23
N SER A 36 11.02 3.33 -21.57
CA SER A 36 9.62 3.49 -21.96
C SER A 36 9.10 4.87 -21.51
N ARG A 37 7.92 5.27 -21.97
CA ARG A 37 7.27 6.50 -21.49
C ARG A 37 7.01 6.47 -19.97
N SER A 38 6.86 5.27 -19.41
CA SER A 38 6.49 5.02 -18.02
C SER A 38 7.64 5.04 -17.03
N VAL A 39 8.89 5.03 -17.49
CA VAL A 39 10.07 4.95 -16.63
C VAL A 39 10.95 6.15 -16.95
N LYS A 40 10.92 7.15 -16.07
CA LYS A 40 11.83 8.29 -16.10
C LYS A 40 13.11 7.94 -15.36
N ASP A 41 14.15 8.75 -15.60
CA ASP A 41 15.39 8.73 -14.82
C ASP A 41 16.05 7.34 -14.68
N ALA A 42 15.88 6.50 -15.70
CA ALA A 42 16.58 5.23 -15.81
C ALA A 42 17.79 5.40 -16.74
N TYR A 43 18.97 5.08 -16.24
CA TYR A 43 20.26 5.23 -16.90
C TYR A 43 20.90 3.87 -17.20
N GLY A 44 20.13 2.78 -17.05
CA GLY A 44 20.46 1.46 -17.56
C GLY A 44 21.21 0.55 -16.59
N LEU A 45 21.43 0.98 -15.36
CA LEU A 45 21.99 0.15 -14.29
C LEU A 45 21.23 0.35 -12.99
N THR A 46 20.68 -0.74 -12.46
CA THR A 46 19.94 -0.74 -11.20
C THR A 46 20.68 -1.50 -10.12
N THR A 47 20.48 -1.09 -8.87
CA THR A 47 20.87 -1.87 -7.69
C THR A 47 19.66 -2.23 -6.84
N TYR A 48 19.79 -3.29 -6.04
CA TYR A 48 18.78 -3.58 -5.04
C TYR A 48 18.95 -2.62 -3.85
N TYR A 49 17.85 -2.03 -3.44
CA TYR A 49 17.75 -1.11 -2.32
C TYR A 49 16.64 -1.65 -1.40
N PRO A 50 16.99 -2.12 -0.20
CA PRO A 50 16.07 -2.91 0.63
C PRO A 50 15.22 -1.99 1.50
N PHE A 51 14.33 -1.21 0.89
CA PHE A 51 13.44 -0.27 1.60
C PHE A 51 12.00 -0.78 1.71
N GLY A 52 11.51 -1.54 0.72
CA GLY A 52 10.21 -2.21 0.76
C GLY A 52 10.32 -3.70 1.11
N GLY A 53 9.27 -4.27 1.71
CA GLY A 53 9.17 -5.71 2.01
C GLY A 53 10.05 -6.15 3.18
N ARG A 54 9.89 -5.48 4.33
CA ARG A 54 10.68 -5.68 5.57
C ARG A 54 10.79 -7.14 5.99
N GLU A 55 9.71 -7.91 5.88
CA GLU A 55 9.67 -9.34 6.21
C GLU A 55 10.61 -10.18 5.32
N GLY A 56 10.63 -9.90 4.02
CA GLY A 56 11.49 -10.56 3.04
C GLY A 56 12.94 -10.05 3.04
N ALA A 57 13.19 -8.86 3.58
CA ALA A 57 14.50 -8.22 3.56
C ALA A 57 15.56 -9.05 4.32
N LYS A 58 15.21 -9.72 5.42
CA LYS A 58 16.16 -10.59 6.14
C LYS A 58 16.61 -11.79 5.28
N ALA A 59 15.69 -12.40 4.54
CA ALA A 59 16.00 -13.51 3.65
C ALA A 59 16.86 -13.07 2.45
N SER A 60 16.67 -11.83 1.97
CA SER A 60 17.47 -11.29 0.88
C SER A 60 18.95 -11.13 1.27
N VAL A 61 19.25 -10.74 2.52
CA VAL A 61 20.64 -10.63 3.02
C VAL A 61 21.46 -11.90 2.76
N GLU A 62 20.92 -13.07 3.09
CA GLU A 62 21.63 -14.34 2.91
C GLU A 62 21.90 -14.65 1.44
N THR A 63 20.95 -14.30 0.56
CA THR A 63 21.13 -14.40 -0.89
C THR A 63 22.26 -13.49 -1.35
N TYR A 64 22.25 -12.21 -0.95
CA TYR A 64 23.26 -11.24 -1.39
C TYR A 64 24.67 -11.55 -0.88
N LYS A 65 24.81 -12.09 0.34
CA LYS A 65 26.09 -12.62 0.84
C LYS A 65 26.65 -13.74 -0.04
N ALA A 66 25.79 -14.61 -0.57
CA ALA A 66 26.21 -15.72 -1.43
C ALA A 66 26.63 -15.27 -2.84
N LEU A 67 26.11 -14.14 -3.34
CA LEU A 67 26.36 -13.65 -4.70
C LEU A 67 27.79 -13.11 -4.92
N SER A 68 28.65 -13.07 -3.89
CA SER A 68 30.04 -12.60 -3.97
C SER A 68 30.18 -11.22 -4.63
N LEU A 69 29.22 -10.33 -4.36
CA LEU A 69 29.24 -8.94 -4.79
C LEU A 69 30.34 -8.15 -4.04
N ASN A 70 30.53 -6.90 -4.43
CA ASN A 70 31.44 -5.99 -3.74
C ASN A 70 31.13 -5.97 -2.21
N ALA A 71 32.18 -6.02 -1.40
CA ALA A 71 32.06 -6.12 0.05
C ALA A 71 31.44 -4.87 0.68
N ASP A 72 31.74 -3.67 0.18
CA ASP A 72 31.19 -2.42 0.67
C ASP A 72 29.68 -2.36 0.41
N TYR A 73 29.22 -2.76 -0.78
CA TYR A 73 27.80 -2.87 -1.09
C TYR A 73 27.09 -3.91 -0.22
N THR A 74 27.71 -5.09 -0.04
CA THR A 74 27.14 -6.15 0.80
C THR A 74 27.04 -5.70 2.26
N ASN A 75 28.05 -5.00 2.78
CA ASN A 75 28.04 -4.43 4.13
C ASN A 75 26.99 -3.33 4.27
N TYR A 76 26.84 -2.46 3.26
CA TYR A 76 25.78 -1.46 3.20
C TYR A 76 24.40 -2.14 3.31
N LEU A 77 24.12 -3.15 2.48
CA LEU A 77 22.84 -3.88 2.51
C LEU A 77 22.57 -4.50 3.89
N VAL A 78 23.56 -5.18 4.46
CA VAL A 78 23.44 -5.82 5.79
C VAL A 78 23.12 -4.77 6.87
N ASN A 79 23.85 -3.66 6.87
CA ASN A 79 23.66 -2.60 7.86
C ASN A 79 22.29 -1.91 7.69
N PHE A 80 21.92 -1.58 6.45
CA PHE A 80 20.65 -0.93 6.15
C PHE A 80 19.47 -1.81 6.59
N ILE A 81 19.49 -3.10 6.24
CA ILE A 81 18.44 -4.05 6.63
C ILE A 81 18.43 -4.25 8.15
N SER A 82 19.58 -4.22 8.81
CA SER A 82 19.64 -4.27 10.28
C SER A 82 18.99 -3.06 10.94
N ILE A 83 19.06 -1.88 10.31
CA ILE A 83 18.37 -0.67 10.79
C ILE A 83 16.88 -0.81 10.52
N LEU A 84 16.49 -1.10 9.27
CA LEU A 84 15.09 -1.24 8.88
C LEU A 84 14.35 -2.32 9.70
N THR A 85 15.02 -3.41 10.03
CA THR A 85 14.43 -4.55 10.75
C THR A 85 14.77 -4.60 12.24
N GLY A 86 15.47 -3.58 12.73
CA GLY A 86 15.88 -3.45 14.12
C GLY A 86 14.83 -2.76 14.99
N ASP A 87 15.28 -2.25 16.14
CA ASP A 87 14.47 -1.46 17.06
C ASP A 87 14.00 -0.16 16.39
N VAL A 88 12.77 0.26 16.70
CA VAL A 88 12.20 1.52 16.19
C VAL A 88 13.03 2.71 16.70
N LEU A 89 13.66 3.45 15.78
CA LEU A 89 14.47 4.62 16.12
C LEU A 89 13.64 5.80 16.65
N GLU A 90 12.55 6.16 15.94
CA GLU A 90 11.70 7.32 16.25
C GLU A 90 10.22 6.89 16.14
N PRO A 91 9.63 6.31 17.20
CA PRO A 91 8.24 5.87 17.16
C PRO A 91 7.29 7.06 17.08
N MET A 92 6.29 6.98 16.20
CA MET A 92 5.21 7.96 16.15
C MET A 92 4.23 7.74 17.32
N ASN A 93 3.70 8.82 17.91
CA ASN A 93 2.75 8.74 19.02
C ASN A 93 1.41 9.35 18.60
N VAL A 94 0.80 8.69 17.61
CA VAL A 94 -0.39 9.18 16.93
C VAL A 94 -1.69 8.56 17.44
N SER A 95 -1.62 7.54 18.32
CA SER A 95 -2.78 6.78 18.78
C SER A 95 -3.79 7.57 19.64
N ASN A 96 -3.43 8.78 20.08
CA ASN A 96 -4.35 9.69 20.79
C ASN A 96 -4.84 10.84 19.91
N ILE A 97 -4.43 10.89 18.63
CA ILE A 97 -4.89 11.89 17.69
C ILE A 97 -6.24 11.42 17.15
N GLN A 98 -7.30 12.17 17.41
CA GLN A 98 -8.62 11.90 16.86
C GLN A 98 -8.81 12.72 15.57
N PRO A 99 -9.34 12.12 14.50
CA PRO A 99 -9.85 12.88 13.36
C PRO A 99 -10.91 13.89 13.79
N GLU A 100 -10.76 15.14 13.35
CA GLU A 100 -11.77 16.18 13.55
C GLU A 100 -12.51 16.41 12.23
N GLN A 101 -13.85 16.44 12.28
CA GLN A 101 -14.64 16.81 11.11
C GLN A 101 -14.68 18.34 10.96
N THR A 102 -14.30 18.84 9.79
CA THR A 102 -14.41 20.25 9.45
C THR A 102 -15.87 20.64 9.17
N ALA A 103 -16.14 21.95 9.13
CA ALA A 103 -17.47 22.44 8.73
C ALA A 103 -17.88 22.06 7.30
N GLY A 104 -16.93 21.63 6.46
CA GLY A 104 -17.18 21.17 5.09
C GLY A 104 -17.54 19.69 4.98
N GLY A 105 -17.39 18.91 6.06
CA GLY A 105 -17.56 17.45 6.06
C GLY A 105 -16.24 16.67 5.95
N ASP A 106 -15.15 17.34 5.56
CA ASP A 106 -13.81 16.76 5.48
C ASP A 106 -13.26 16.37 6.85
N TYR A 107 -12.32 15.43 6.90
CA TYR A 107 -11.64 15.02 8.12
C TYR A 107 -10.21 15.54 8.16
N VAL A 108 -9.79 16.02 9.33
CA VAL A 108 -8.45 16.59 9.54
C VAL A 108 -7.77 15.98 10.76
N ILE A 109 -6.48 15.70 10.64
CA ILE A 109 -5.58 15.44 11.76
C ILE A 109 -4.38 16.37 11.72
N LYS A 110 -3.71 16.52 12.87
CA LYS A 110 -2.52 17.34 13.02
C LYS A 110 -1.37 16.54 13.63
N LEU A 111 -0.32 16.33 12.85
CA LEU A 111 0.91 15.75 13.36
C LEU A 111 1.77 16.80 14.08
N SER A 112 2.56 16.33 15.04
CA SER A 112 3.68 17.11 15.52
C SER A 112 4.72 17.28 14.41
N LYS A 113 5.61 18.25 14.58
CA LYS A 113 6.70 18.47 13.62
C LYS A 113 7.59 17.22 13.45
N GLU A 114 7.87 16.52 14.54
CA GLU A 114 8.76 15.35 14.56
C GLU A 114 8.09 14.15 13.85
N GLU A 115 6.81 13.92 14.08
CA GLU A 115 6.03 12.89 13.36
C GLU A 115 5.92 13.21 11.87
N TYR A 116 5.68 14.48 11.51
CA TYR A 116 5.62 14.90 10.11
C TYR A 116 6.98 14.73 9.40
N GLU A 117 8.08 15.09 10.07
CA GLU A 117 9.43 14.91 9.51
C GLU A 117 9.81 13.43 9.33
N ASN A 118 9.18 12.51 10.07
CA ASN A 118 9.37 11.07 9.97
C ASN A 118 8.28 10.35 9.12
N LEU A 119 7.31 11.09 8.57
CA LEU A 119 6.21 10.53 7.79
C LEU A 119 6.69 10.07 6.40
N LEU A 120 6.50 8.79 6.10
CA LEU A 120 6.71 8.22 4.77
C LEU A 120 5.41 8.22 3.97
N GLU A 121 4.32 7.75 4.56
CA GLU A 121 3.03 7.58 3.88
C GLU A 121 1.87 7.67 4.86
N VAL A 122 0.70 8.09 4.38
CA VAL A 122 -0.54 8.11 5.16
C VAL A 122 -1.72 7.69 4.29
N TYR A 123 -2.57 6.86 4.86
CA TYR A 123 -3.88 6.49 4.34
C TYR A 123 -4.95 6.92 5.34
N PHE A 124 -6.11 7.36 4.87
CA PHE A 124 -7.30 7.25 5.71
C PHE A 124 -7.88 5.85 5.56
N THR A 125 -8.51 5.34 6.61
CA THR A 125 -9.11 4.01 6.65
C THR A 125 -10.56 4.09 7.10
N VAL A 126 -11.41 3.30 6.48
CA VAL A 126 -12.83 3.15 6.85
C VAL A 126 -13.08 1.69 7.14
N TRP A 127 -13.72 1.43 8.28
CA TRP A 127 -14.04 0.09 8.75
C TRP A 127 -15.53 -0.03 9.05
N GLU A 128 -16.13 -1.14 8.67
CA GLU A 128 -17.54 -1.42 8.87
C GLU A 128 -17.71 -2.47 9.96
N GLN A 129 -18.66 -2.26 10.88
CA GLN A 129 -18.93 -3.20 11.96
C GLN A 129 -19.47 -4.53 11.41
N VAL A 130 -18.93 -5.65 11.87
CA VAL A 130 -19.44 -6.98 11.53
C VAL A 130 -20.82 -7.17 12.20
N GLU A 131 -21.83 -7.53 11.40
CA GLU A 131 -23.18 -7.76 11.93
C GLU A 131 -23.19 -8.87 13.00
N GLY A 132 -23.58 -8.51 14.22
CA GLY A 132 -23.73 -9.45 15.33
C GLY A 132 -22.46 -9.77 16.10
N GLU A 133 -21.33 -9.13 15.78
CA GLU A 133 -20.08 -9.20 16.54
C GLU A 133 -19.72 -7.83 17.12
N ASP A 134 -19.55 -7.78 18.45
CA ASP A 134 -19.15 -6.55 19.14
C ASP A 134 -17.65 -6.31 18.95
N ASP A 135 -17.29 -5.05 18.66
CA ASP A 135 -15.93 -4.56 18.44
C ASP A 135 -15.14 -5.20 17.30
N TYR A 136 -15.76 -6.05 16.46
CA TYR A 136 -15.15 -6.57 15.22
C TYR A 136 -15.58 -5.73 14.03
N PHE A 137 -14.60 -5.31 13.22
CA PHE A 137 -14.84 -4.51 12.03
C PHE A 137 -14.05 -5.07 10.85
N PHE A 138 -14.66 -5.11 9.67
CA PHE A 138 -13.93 -5.37 8.44
C PHE A 138 -13.52 -4.06 7.77
N MET A 139 -12.31 -4.02 7.21
CA MET A 139 -11.81 -2.88 6.46
C MET A 139 -12.65 -2.73 5.21
N LEU A 140 -13.46 -1.68 5.16
CA LEU A 140 -14.13 -1.28 3.92
C LEU A 140 -13.07 -0.80 2.93
N GLY A 141 -12.10 -0.01 3.41
CA GLY A 141 -11.17 0.67 2.55
C GLY A 141 -10.00 1.38 3.21
N GLU A 142 -8.92 1.53 2.45
CA GLU A 142 -7.82 2.45 2.71
C GLU A 142 -7.57 3.32 1.48
N SER A 143 -7.25 4.60 1.66
CA SER A 143 -6.95 5.49 0.53
C SER A 143 -5.90 6.53 0.88
N SER A 144 -4.95 6.68 -0.03
CA SER A 144 -3.90 7.70 0.04
C SER A 144 -4.39 9.06 -0.49
N ASN A 145 -5.69 9.23 -0.78
CA ASN A 145 -6.26 10.48 -1.28
C ASN A 145 -6.37 11.50 -0.14
N VAL A 146 -5.23 11.99 0.29
CA VAL A 146 -5.05 12.92 1.39
C VAL A 146 -4.30 14.16 0.91
N GLN A 147 -4.56 15.29 1.54
CA GLN A 147 -3.83 16.54 1.34
C GLN A 147 -2.94 16.77 2.56
N ILE A 148 -1.63 16.79 2.36
CA ILE A 148 -0.64 17.01 3.42
C ILE A 148 -0.07 18.42 3.27
N SER A 149 -0.18 19.22 4.32
CA SER A 149 0.38 20.56 4.40
C SER A 149 1.78 20.55 5.03
N ASP A 150 2.63 21.52 4.67
CA ASP A 150 4.02 21.66 5.18
C ASP A 150 4.14 21.74 6.71
N ASP A 151 3.05 22.07 7.39
CA ASP A 151 3.00 22.18 8.84
C ASP A 151 2.56 20.87 9.53
N GLY A 152 2.36 19.78 8.79
CA GLY A 152 1.90 18.48 9.30
C GLY A 152 0.39 18.34 9.43
N THR A 153 -0.40 19.24 8.85
CA THR A 153 -1.87 19.08 8.77
C THR A 153 -2.22 18.12 7.63
N ILE A 154 -3.03 17.11 7.91
CA ILE A 154 -3.50 16.14 6.92
C ILE A 154 -5.02 16.27 6.82
N LEU A 155 -5.52 16.56 5.62
CA LEU A 155 -6.94 16.73 5.30
C LEU A 155 -7.37 15.67 4.29
N THR A 156 -8.58 15.14 4.42
CA THR A 156 -9.12 14.14 3.52
C THR A 156 -10.62 14.31 3.35
N GLU A 157 -11.10 13.95 2.17
CA GLU A 157 -12.50 13.98 1.78
C GLU A 157 -12.97 12.51 1.69
N PHE A 158 -13.96 12.14 2.50
CA PHE A 158 -14.69 10.89 2.32
C PHE A 158 -16.18 11.18 2.23
N ASP A 159 -16.74 10.98 1.04
CA ASP A 159 -18.12 11.31 0.68
C ASP A 159 -19.10 10.15 0.87
N GLY A 160 -18.66 9.08 1.54
CA GLY A 160 -19.47 7.87 1.75
C GLY A 160 -19.60 7.01 0.49
N LEU A 161 -18.77 7.21 -0.54
CA LEU A 161 -18.69 6.33 -1.70
C LEU A 161 -17.44 5.46 -1.66
N TRP A 162 -17.62 4.16 -1.91
CA TRP A 162 -16.51 3.22 -1.97
C TRP A 162 -16.63 2.26 -3.16
N PRO A 163 -15.52 1.83 -3.79
CA PRO A 163 -15.55 0.87 -4.88
C PRO A 163 -16.19 -0.46 -4.49
N GLY A 164 -16.98 -0.97 -5.42
CA GLY A 164 -17.58 -2.29 -5.39
C GLY A 164 -17.53 -2.98 -6.74
N ILE A 165 -17.88 -4.27 -6.71
CA ILE A 165 -18.05 -5.11 -7.89
C ILE A 165 -19.31 -5.94 -7.67
N ASN A 166 -20.27 -5.83 -8.59
CA ASN A 166 -21.51 -6.61 -8.57
C ASN A 166 -22.34 -6.39 -7.28
N GLY A 167 -22.38 -5.14 -6.82
CA GLY A 167 -23.12 -4.70 -5.63
C GLY A 167 -22.43 -5.01 -4.29
N SER A 168 -21.25 -5.65 -4.29
CA SER A 168 -20.46 -5.89 -3.08
C SER A 168 -19.28 -4.93 -3.03
N PHE A 169 -19.02 -4.31 -1.88
CA PHE A 169 -17.79 -3.53 -1.67
C PHE A 169 -16.54 -4.38 -1.88
N VAL A 170 -15.43 -3.74 -2.25
CA VAL A 170 -14.13 -4.39 -2.37
C VAL A 170 -13.03 -3.55 -1.73
N CYS A 171 -12.13 -4.21 -1.00
CA CYS A 171 -10.93 -3.57 -0.46
C CYS A 171 -9.91 -3.37 -1.60
N LEU A 172 -9.42 -2.14 -1.77
CA LEU A 172 -8.36 -1.83 -2.72
C LEU A 172 -7.04 -1.64 -1.97
N TYR A 173 -6.16 -2.65 -2.03
CA TYR A 173 -4.80 -2.51 -1.50
C TYR A 173 -3.88 -1.97 -2.58
N GLU A 174 -3.26 -0.81 -2.34
CA GLU A 174 -2.37 -0.20 -3.32
C GLU A 174 -1.09 -1.05 -3.47
N ILE A 175 -0.82 -1.54 -4.69
CA ILE A 175 0.38 -2.34 -4.99
C ILE A 175 1.37 -1.61 -5.89
N SER A 176 0.97 -0.48 -6.47
CA SER A 176 1.82 0.38 -7.29
C SER A 176 1.15 1.74 -7.49
N SER A 177 1.92 2.81 -7.27
CA SER A 177 1.56 4.16 -7.68
C SER A 177 2.67 4.77 -8.52
N SER A 178 2.27 5.53 -9.54
CA SER A 178 3.17 6.21 -10.48
C SER A 178 2.44 7.38 -11.14
N GLU A 179 3.18 8.21 -11.86
CA GLU A 179 2.56 9.27 -12.68
C GLU A 179 1.58 8.74 -13.75
N LEU A 180 1.69 7.48 -14.15
CA LEU A 180 0.79 6.88 -15.13
C LEU A 180 -0.52 6.36 -14.53
N GLY A 181 -0.67 6.44 -13.22
CA GLY A 181 -1.79 5.88 -12.50
C GLY A 181 -1.38 4.86 -11.46
N LYS A 182 -2.40 4.28 -10.85
CA LYS A 182 -2.31 3.39 -9.68
C LYS A 182 -2.81 2.00 -10.02
N LYS A 183 -2.29 1.00 -9.31
CA LYS A 183 -2.73 -0.39 -9.39
C LYS A 183 -3.05 -0.90 -8.00
N TYR A 184 -4.14 -1.64 -7.93
CA TYR A 184 -4.65 -2.20 -6.69
C TYR A 184 -4.83 -3.70 -6.79
N ALA A 185 -4.63 -4.40 -5.67
CA ALA A 185 -5.02 -5.78 -5.48
C ALA A 185 -6.31 -5.83 -4.66
N ILE A 186 -7.25 -6.65 -5.12
CA ILE A 186 -8.50 -6.99 -4.42
C ILE A 186 -8.42 -8.48 -4.06
N PRO A 187 -8.27 -8.82 -2.77
CA PRO A 187 -8.24 -10.19 -2.30
C PRO A 187 -9.55 -10.91 -2.60
N ALA A 188 -9.46 -12.09 -3.21
CA ALA A 188 -10.61 -12.86 -3.61
C ALA A 188 -10.29 -14.35 -3.74
N GLN A 189 -11.35 -15.15 -3.90
CA GLN A 189 -11.25 -16.53 -4.34
C GLN A 189 -11.96 -16.71 -5.68
N LEU A 190 -11.24 -17.27 -6.66
CA LEU A 190 -11.78 -17.62 -7.97
C LEU A 190 -11.80 -19.15 -8.13
N ASN A 191 -13.00 -19.72 -8.22
CA ASN A 191 -13.23 -21.17 -8.36
C ASN A 191 -12.49 -22.00 -7.28
N GLY A 192 -12.52 -21.55 -6.03
CA GLY A 192 -11.88 -22.23 -4.90
C GLY A 192 -10.36 -22.04 -4.80
N LYS A 193 -9.79 -21.04 -5.49
CA LYS A 193 -8.36 -20.68 -5.40
C LYS A 193 -8.18 -19.21 -5.10
N ASP A 194 -7.29 -18.91 -4.17
CA ASP A 194 -7.04 -17.53 -3.75
C ASP A 194 -6.26 -16.77 -4.82
N VAL A 195 -6.74 -15.56 -5.09
CA VAL A 195 -6.23 -14.67 -6.13
C VAL A 195 -6.32 -13.22 -5.66
N ASP A 196 -5.42 -12.39 -6.21
CA ASP A 196 -5.62 -10.95 -6.23
C ASP A 196 -6.25 -10.56 -7.55
N ILE A 197 -7.43 -9.94 -7.54
CA ILE A 197 -7.96 -9.26 -8.73
C ILE A 197 -7.21 -7.93 -8.87
N ILE A 198 -6.70 -7.66 -10.07
CA ILE A 198 -5.90 -6.48 -10.33
C ILE A 198 -6.76 -5.40 -10.99
N ALA A 199 -6.92 -4.29 -10.28
CA ALA A 199 -7.57 -3.08 -10.76
C ALA A 199 -6.53 -2.01 -11.10
N VAL A 200 -6.81 -1.17 -12.09
CA VAL A 200 -5.98 -0.01 -12.44
C VAL A 200 -6.82 1.25 -12.58
N PHE A 201 -6.27 2.37 -12.12
CA PHE A 201 -6.82 3.71 -12.28
C PHE A 201 -5.78 4.57 -12.99
N ASP A 202 -6.09 5.02 -14.20
CA ASP A 202 -5.19 5.80 -15.05
C ASP A 202 -5.98 6.81 -15.92
N GLU A 203 -5.28 7.58 -16.75
CA GLU A 203 -5.91 8.60 -17.61
C GLU A 203 -6.96 8.00 -18.58
N GLU A 204 -6.78 6.75 -19.03
CA GLU A 204 -7.71 6.07 -19.93
C GLU A 204 -8.89 5.43 -19.17
N ASN A 205 -8.70 5.11 -17.88
CA ASN A 205 -9.64 4.41 -17.02
C ASN A 205 -9.78 5.16 -15.67
N PRO A 206 -10.34 6.39 -15.65
CA PRO A 206 -10.43 7.19 -14.43
C PRO A 206 -11.36 6.56 -13.38
N GLU A 207 -12.38 5.82 -13.82
CA GLU A 207 -13.31 5.07 -12.95
C GLU A 207 -12.80 3.67 -12.57
N GLY A 208 -11.56 3.37 -12.95
CA GLY A 208 -10.94 2.07 -12.70
C GLY A 208 -11.30 1.01 -13.75
N LYS A 209 -10.40 0.04 -13.90
CA LYS A 209 -10.58 -1.12 -14.78
C LYS A 209 -10.00 -2.39 -14.19
N ILE A 210 -10.77 -3.47 -14.25
CA ILE A 210 -10.30 -4.81 -13.90
C ILE A 210 -9.48 -5.40 -15.06
N LEU A 211 -8.23 -5.79 -14.79
CA LEU A 211 -7.33 -6.37 -15.79
C LEU A 211 -7.36 -7.91 -15.81
N GLY A 212 -7.81 -8.53 -14.73
CA GLY A 212 -7.77 -9.98 -14.50
C GLY A 212 -7.34 -10.28 -13.07
N CYS A 213 -6.91 -11.51 -12.81
CA CYS A 213 -6.47 -11.93 -11.48
C CYS A 213 -5.10 -12.59 -11.48
N ARG A 214 -4.39 -12.49 -10.36
CA ARG A 214 -3.09 -13.10 -10.13
C ARG A 214 -3.25 -14.17 -9.04
N PRO A 215 -2.83 -15.42 -9.28
CA PRO A 215 -2.80 -16.43 -8.22
C PRO A 215 -1.91 -15.99 -7.05
N ILE A 216 -2.40 -16.19 -5.83
CA ILE A 216 -1.60 -16.05 -4.62
C ILE A 216 -0.81 -17.35 -4.40
N SER A 217 0.41 -17.22 -3.91
CA SER A 217 1.29 -18.35 -3.60
C SER A 217 1.64 -18.32 -2.13
N ASP A 218 1.48 -19.46 -1.45
CA ASP A 218 1.84 -19.62 -0.04
C ASP A 218 3.36 -19.57 0.20
N ASP A 219 4.16 -19.66 -0.86
CA ASP A 219 5.62 -19.49 -0.80
C ASP A 219 5.99 -18.00 -0.87
N PRO A 220 6.50 -17.38 0.22
CA PRO A 220 6.86 -15.96 0.27
C PRO A 220 8.06 -15.61 -0.61
N THR A 221 8.79 -16.63 -1.11
CA THR A 221 9.89 -16.46 -2.06
C THR A 221 9.45 -16.64 -3.52
N ALA A 222 8.20 -17.07 -3.75
CA ALA A 222 7.68 -17.23 -5.09
C ALA A 222 7.57 -15.88 -5.80
N MET A 223 8.08 -15.84 -7.03
CA MET A 223 7.87 -14.67 -7.87
C MET A 223 6.38 -14.52 -8.17
N ALA A 224 5.84 -13.33 -7.90
CA ALA A 224 4.48 -12.97 -8.30
C ALA A 224 4.25 -13.34 -9.77
N ALA A 225 3.11 -14.00 -10.06
CA ALA A 225 2.81 -14.43 -11.41
C ALA A 225 2.77 -13.21 -12.35
N LYS A 226 3.60 -13.23 -13.39
CA LYS A 226 3.69 -12.12 -14.37
C LYS A 226 2.48 -12.06 -15.31
N LEU A 227 1.69 -13.12 -15.36
CA LEU A 227 0.52 -13.23 -16.23
C LEU A 227 -0.74 -13.13 -15.37
N LEU A 228 -1.63 -12.23 -15.77
CA LEU A 228 -2.98 -12.17 -15.22
C LEU A 228 -3.86 -13.21 -15.90
N LEU A 229 -4.56 -14.00 -15.09
CA LEU A 229 -5.57 -14.93 -15.53
C LEU A 229 -6.87 -14.18 -15.81
N PRO A 230 -7.54 -14.43 -16.95
CA PRO A 230 -8.81 -13.81 -17.24
C PRO A 230 -9.92 -14.39 -16.35
N ILE A 231 -10.81 -13.52 -15.87
CA ILE A 231 -12.06 -13.88 -15.20
C ILE A 231 -13.14 -14.01 -16.27
N LYS A 232 -13.92 -15.10 -16.26
CA LYS A 232 -14.83 -15.46 -17.35
C LYS A 232 -16.24 -15.68 -16.83
N LYS A 233 -17.21 -15.51 -17.73
CA LYS A 233 -18.60 -15.93 -17.48
C LYS A 233 -18.65 -17.38 -16.99
N GLY A 234 -19.33 -17.59 -15.87
CA GLY A 234 -19.50 -18.89 -15.22
C GLY A 234 -18.49 -19.19 -14.11
N ASP A 235 -17.44 -18.37 -13.95
CA ASP A 235 -16.54 -18.48 -12.80
C ASP A 235 -17.28 -18.15 -11.50
N LYS A 236 -16.87 -18.81 -10.42
CA LYS A 236 -17.33 -18.55 -9.05
C LYS A 236 -16.36 -17.62 -8.35
N LEU A 237 -16.87 -16.51 -7.83
CA LEU A 237 -16.07 -15.49 -7.18
C LEU A 237 -16.64 -15.15 -5.81
N LYS A 238 -15.76 -14.98 -4.82
CA LYS A 238 -16.05 -14.34 -3.54
C LYS A 238 -14.89 -13.42 -3.16
N PHE A 239 -15.19 -12.33 -2.47
CA PHE A 239 -14.19 -11.38 -1.99
C PHE A 239 -13.77 -11.72 -0.57
N PHE A 240 -12.56 -11.30 -0.20
CA PHE A 240 -12.08 -11.39 1.17
C PHE A 240 -11.88 -9.99 1.74
N TYR A 241 -12.31 -9.81 2.99
CA TYR A 241 -12.20 -8.56 3.73
C TYR A 241 -11.32 -8.81 4.95
N TYR A 242 -10.31 -7.97 5.14
CA TYR A 242 -9.52 -8.01 6.36
C TYR A 242 -10.37 -7.49 7.51
N ALA A 243 -10.42 -8.20 8.63
CA ALA A 243 -11.10 -7.74 9.83
C ALA A 243 -10.18 -7.72 11.04
N GLU A 244 -10.46 -6.76 11.92
CA GLU A 244 -9.69 -6.47 13.11
C GLU A 244 -10.63 -6.23 14.29
N TYR A 245 -10.17 -6.62 15.48
CA TYR A 245 -10.87 -6.40 16.74
C TYR A 245 -10.38 -5.08 17.35
N PHE A 246 -11.30 -4.14 17.61
CA PHE A 246 -11.01 -2.81 18.16
C PHE A 246 -11.39 -2.66 19.64
N GLY A 247 -11.74 -3.76 20.32
CA GLY A 247 -12.17 -3.70 21.73
C GLY A 247 -11.01 -3.66 22.73
N GLU A 248 -11.31 -3.35 24.00
CA GLU A 248 -10.30 -3.13 25.05
C GLU A 248 -9.60 -4.43 25.54
N ASN A 249 -10.04 -5.60 25.09
CA ASN A 249 -9.47 -6.87 25.51
C ASN A 249 -8.31 -7.27 24.59
N ASP A 250 -7.17 -7.65 25.17
CA ASP A 250 -6.10 -8.40 24.46
C ASP A 250 -6.64 -9.81 24.09
N ILE A 251 -7.46 -9.88 23.04
CA ILE A 251 -7.73 -11.12 22.33
C ILE A 251 -6.50 -11.34 21.44
N GLU A 252 -5.93 -12.55 21.42
CA GLU A 252 -4.81 -12.85 20.52
C GLU A 252 -5.18 -12.40 19.10
N ASP A 253 -4.38 -11.48 18.54
CA ASP A 253 -4.42 -11.00 17.16
C ASP A 253 -4.51 -12.20 16.23
N THR A 254 -5.73 -12.60 15.90
CA THR A 254 -5.98 -13.57 14.85
C THR A 254 -6.48 -12.73 13.71
N GLU A 255 -5.61 -12.44 12.75
CA GLU A 255 -6.01 -11.90 11.46
C GLU A 255 -7.18 -12.73 10.95
N GLN A 256 -8.36 -12.12 10.86
CA GLN A 256 -9.57 -12.79 10.41
C GLN A 256 -9.93 -12.23 9.05
N TRP A 257 -9.79 -13.08 8.03
CA TRP A 257 -10.35 -12.81 6.72
C TRP A 257 -11.83 -13.19 6.72
N TYR A 258 -12.69 -12.19 6.56
CA TYR A 258 -14.11 -12.39 6.33
C TYR A 258 -14.35 -12.73 4.87
N GLU A 259 -15.14 -13.78 4.64
CA GLU A 259 -15.52 -14.20 3.31
C GLU A 259 -16.85 -13.56 2.92
N GLY A 260 -16.85 -12.79 1.84
CA GLY A 260 -18.08 -12.31 1.22
C GLY A 260 -18.91 -13.42 0.57
N ASP A 261 -20.11 -13.05 0.13
CA ASP A 261 -21.00 -13.94 -0.60
C ASP A 261 -20.40 -14.39 -1.94
N GLU A 262 -20.51 -15.69 -2.23
CA GLU A 262 -20.11 -16.21 -3.53
C GLU A 262 -21.15 -15.88 -4.60
N PHE A 263 -20.71 -15.29 -5.71
CA PHE A 263 -21.53 -15.06 -6.89
C PHE A 263 -20.94 -15.71 -8.15
N THR A 264 -21.77 -15.81 -9.18
CA THR A 264 -21.37 -16.33 -10.49
C THR A 264 -21.12 -15.16 -11.43
N VAL A 265 -19.95 -15.13 -12.06
CA VAL A 265 -19.60 -14.08 -13.02
C VAL A 265 -20.52 -14.20 -14.24
N GLU A 266 -21.31 -13.17 -14.51
CA GLU A 266 -22.26 -13.16 -15.64
C GLU A 266 -21.69 -12.53 -16.92
N GLY A 267 -20.65 -11.70 -16.78
CA GLY A 267 -20.06 -10.89 -17.84
C GLY A 267 -18.68 -10.35 -17.46
N GLU A 268 -18.28 -9.23 -18.08
CA GLU A 268 -17.08 -8.49 -17.68
C GLU A 268 -17.29 -7.86 -16.29
N LEU A 269 -16.30 -7.95 -15.41
CA LEU A 269 -16.35 -7.29 -14.11
C LEU A 269 -16.05 -5.80 -14.29
N THR A 270 -16.89 -4.96 -13.70
CA THR A 270 -16.75 -3.51 -13.69
C THR A 270 -16.70 -3.02 -12.26
N LEU A 271 -15.84 -2.03 -12.01
CA LEU A 271 -15.88 -1.28 -10.77
C LEU A 271 -17.09 -0.34 -10.82
N GLU A 272 -17.75 -0.20 -9.68
CA GLU A 272 -18.82 0.75 -9.45
C GLU A 272 -18.61 1.45 -8.11
N TRP A 273 -19.12 2.67 -7.97
CA TRP A 273 -19.07 3.42 -6.71
C TRP A 273 -20.37 3.18 -5.95
N LEU A 274 -20.27 2.46 -4.84
CA LEU A 274 -21.37 2.12 -3.97
C LEU A 274 -21.43 3.09 -2.80
N SER A 275 -22.64 3.48 -2.39
CA SER A 275 -22.84 4.26 -1.17
C SER A 275 -22.77 3.34 0.05
N VAL A 276 -22.04 3.76 1.07
CA VAL A 276 -22.02 3.11 2.39
C VAL A 276 -23.43 2.95 2.96
N GLU A 277 -23.63 1.91 3.75
CA GLU A 277 -24.93 1.55 4.29
C GLU A 277 -25.41 2.55 5.35
N GLN A 278 -26.70 2.87 5.30
CA GLN A 278 -27.30 3.82 6.25
C GLN A 278 -27.59 3.14 7.58
N GLY A 279 -27.25 3.82 8.68
CA GLY A 279 -27.49 3.31 10.03
C GLY A 279 -26.53 2.20 10.45
N VAL A 280 -25.45 1.98 9.68
CA VAL A 280 -24.30 1.16 10.07
C VAL A 280 -23.25 2.09 10.70
N ASN A 281 -22.61 1.61 11.76
CA ASN A 281 -21.52 2.32 12.42
C ASN A 281 -20.22 2.03 11.68
N TYR A 282 -19.52 3.10 11.29
CA TYR A 282 -18.21 3.02 10.66
C TYR A 282 -17.13 3.59 11.57
N LEU A 283 -15.96 2.94 11.64
CA LEU A 283 -14.78 3.55 12.22
C LEU A 283 -13.97 4.25 11.14
N TYR A 284 -13.63 5.50 11.41
CA TYR A 284 -12.80 6.34 10.55
C TYR A 284 -11.51 6.72 11.28
N GLY A 285 -10.37 6.52 10.64
CA GLY A 285 -9.05 6.79 11.20
C GLY A 285 -7.99 6.95 10.12
N PHE A 286 -6.74 7.10 10.54
CA PHE A 286 -5.59 7.16 9.64
C PHE A 286 -4.57 6.09 9.99
N LEU A 287 -3.98 5.50 8.95
CA LEU A 287 -2.84 4.60 9.02
C LEU A 287 -1.61 5.36 8.51
N LEU A 288 -0.64 5.58 9.39
CA LEU A 288 0.59 6.30 9.09
C LEU A 288 1.77 5.33 9.03
N THR A 289 2.66 5.52 8.07
CA THR A 289 3.89 4.74 7.92
C THR A 289 5.10 5.64 8.10
N ASP A 290 6.07 5.22 8.90
CA ASP A 290 7.35 5.93 9.08
C ASP A 290 8.42 5.52 8.06
N TYR A 291 9.57 6.22 8.01
CA TYR A 291 10.67 5.86 7.10
C TYR A 291 11.34 4.51 7.37
N GLN A 292 11.07 3.87 8.52
CA GLN A 292 11.50 2.50 8.80
C GLN A 292 10.45 1.46 8.37
N GLY A 293 9.29 1.90 7.87
CA GLY A 293 8.18 1.07 7.45
C GLY A 293 7.36 0.52 8.61
N ASN A 294 7.39 1.15 9.79
CA ASN A 294 6.44 0.82 10.86
C ASN A 294 5.13 1.57 10.62
N THR A 295 4.02 0.90 10.90
CA THR A 295 2.67 1.43 10.74
C THR A 295 2.05 1.79 12.08
N TYR A 296 1.28 2.87 12.12
CA TYR A 296 0.63 3.39 13.32
C TYR A 296 -0.78 3.86 12.97
N TYR A 297 -1.78 3.39 13.74
CA TYR A 297 -3.12 3.95 13.66
C TYR A 297 -3.24 5.19 14.54
N THR A 298 -3.99 6.18 14.06
CA THR A 298 -4.56 7.21 14.93
C THR A 298 -5.65 6.62 15.82
N ASP A 299 -6.20 7.44 16.72
CA ASP A 299 -7.49 7.09 17.31
C ASP A 299 -8.56 7.06 16.21
N PHE A 300 -9.64 6.33 16.46
CA PHE A 300 -10.77 6.21 15.54
C PHE A 300 -11.95 7.05 16.04
N ILE A 301 -12.73 7.56 15.09
CA ILE A 301 -14.04 8.14 15.37
C ILE A 301 -15.12 7.28 14.75
N GLU A 302 -16.28 7.24 15.40
CA GLU A 302 -17.49 6.71 14.80
C GLU A 302 -18.05 7.71 13.79
N VAL A 303 -18.39 7.21 12.61
CA VAL A 303 -19.01 7.98 11.55
C VAL A 303 -20.29 7.30 11.12
N GLU A 304 -21.39 8.05 11.17
CA GLU A 304 -22.66 7.68 10.56
C GLU A 304 -22.89 8.55 9.32
N PHE A 305 -23.23 7.93 8.20
CA PHE A 305 -23.52 8.64 6.96
C PHE A 305 -25.02 8.88 6.83
N GLU A 306 -25.44 10.14 6.97
CA GLU A 306 -26.81 10.61 6.68
C GLU A 306 -26.82 11.33 5.31
N MET A 307 -27.89 11.16 4.51
CA MET A 307 -28.06 11.85 3.21
C MET A 307 -28.33 13.35 3.36
#